data_AF-A0A7C6G709-F1
#
_entry.id   AF-A0A7C6G709-F1
#
_cell.length_a   1.000
_cell.length_b   1.000
_cell.length_c   1.000
_cell.angle_alpha   90.00
_cell.angle_beta   90.00
_cell.angle_gamma   90.00
#
_symmetry.space_group_name_H-M   'P 1'
#
loop_
_entity.id
_entity.type
_entity.pdbx_description
1 polymer ?
#
loop_
_entity_poly.entity_id
_entity_poly.type
_entity_poly.pdbx_seq_one_letter_code
_entity_poly.pdbx_strand_id
1 'polypeptide(L)'
;ENDSWAIRWNATLFLNDILSLNAGKSLVQNIGFDGSGRHSGSDEIYTTHLHMTSLRTEIEDIAENMDARRAFEKYYGRTNSFLAKATRRIRRVF
;
A
#
# COMPACT_ATOMS: atom_id res chain seq x y z
N GLU A 1 16.25 0.78 17.96
CA GLU A 1 16.54 0.55 16.54
C GLU A 1 15.22 0.41 15.78
N ASN A 2 15.11 0.87 14.54
CA ASN A 2 13.86 0.75 13.75
C ASN A 2 14.03 -0.32 12.68
N ASP A 3 13.50 -1.51 12.86
CA ASP A 3 13.67 -2.62 11.90
C ASP A 3 12.62 -2.63 10.77
N SER A 4 11.82 -1.56 10.67
CA SER A 4 10.86 -1.42 9.58
C SER A 4 11.57 -1.04 8.29
N TRP A 5 11.68 -2.00 7.38
CA TRP A 5 12.18 -1.80 6.03
C TRP A 5 11.49 -0.62 5.32
N ALA A 6 10.17 -0.51 5.43
CA ALA A 6 9.39 0.54 4.76
C ALA A 6 9.73 1.96 5.26
N ILE A 7 10.01 2.11 6.56
CA ILE A 7 10.42 3.41 7.12
C ILE A 7 11.83 3.77 6.64
N ARG A 8 12.76 2.81 6.67
CA ARG A 8 14.12 3.02 6.19
C ARG A 8 14.14 3.37 4.70
N TRP A 9 13.35 2.67 3.89
CA TRP A 9 13.21 2.94 2.46
C TRP A 9 12.73 4.38 2.18
N ASN A 10 11.61 4.79 2.79
CA ASN A 10 11.10 6.15 2.62
C ASN A 10 12.09 7.22 3.11
N ALA A 11 12.77 6.98 4.22
CA ALA A 11 13.79 7.90 4.73
C ALA A 11 14.96 8.05 3.74
N THR A 12 15.42 6.94 3.13
CA THR A 12 16.45 6.99 2.10
C THR A 12 16.03 7.81 0.90
N LEU A 13 14.80 7.63 0.40
CA LEU A 13 14.28 8.43 -0.72
C LEU A 13 14.30 9.92 -0.41
N PHE A 14 13.81 10.30 0.77
CA PHE A 14 13.77 11.69 1.21
C PHE A 14 15.16 12.31 1.41
N LEU A 15 16.05 11.61 2.12
CA LEU A 15 17.38 12.12 2.45
C LEU A 15 18.30 12.26 1.22
N ASN A 16 18.04 11.50 0.17
CA ASN A 16 18.83 11.54 -1.07
C ASN A 16 18.11 12.28 -2.21
N ASP A 17 17.01 12.98 -1.92
CA ASP A 17 16.21 13.72 -2.91
C ASP A 17 15.79 12.86 -4.13
N ILE A 18 15.39 11.61 -3.86
CA ILE A 18 14.99 10.64 -4.88
C ILE A 18 13.48 10.67 -5.07
N LEU A 19 13.06 10.91 -6.31
CA LEU A 19 11.67 10.75 -6.71
C LEU A 19 11.33 9.27 -6.91
N SER A 20 10.26 8.81 -6.26
CA SER A 20 9.69 7.48 -6.45
C SER A 20 8.42 7.56 -7.29
N LEU A 21 8.36 6.76 -8.36
CA LEU A 21 7.15 6.58 -9.16
C LEU A 21 6.35 5.38 -8.67
N ASN A 22 5.11 5.63 -8.25
CA ASN A 22 4.17 4.58 -7.88
C ASN A 22 3.15 4.36 -9.01
N ALA A 23 2.90 3.10 -9.36
CA ALA A 23 1.85 2.77 -10.31
C ALA A 23 0.47 2.99 -9.66
N GLY A 24 -0.40 3.77 -10.30
CA GLY A 24 -1.79 3.95 -9.86
C GLY A 24 -2.67 2.71 -10.07
N LYS A 25 -2.14 1.66 -10.71
CA LYS A 25 -2.81 0.37 -10.93
C LYS A 25 -1.87 -0.76 -10.51
N SER A 26 -2.44 -1.85 -10.02
CA SER A 26 -1.68 -3.02 -9.62
C SER A 26 -1.19 -3.78 -10.85
N LEU A 27 0.12 -3.74 -11.08
CA LEU A 27 0.78 -4.54 -12.13
C LEU A 27 1.26 -5.90 -11.61
N VAL A 28 1.33 -6.05 -10.29
CA VAL A 28 1.72 -7.28 -9.58
C VAL A 28 0.73 -7.54 -8.45
N GLN A 29 0.57 -8.81 -8.09
CA GLN A 29 -0.29 -9.25 -6.99
C GLN A 29 0.59 -9.90 -5.93
N ASN A 30 0.41 -9.47 -4.68
CA ASN A 30 1.06 -10.12 -3.55
C ASN A 30 0.27 -11.39 -3.18
N ILE A 31 0.83 -12.56 -3.48
CA ILE A 31 0.24 -13.87 -3.17
C ILE A 31 0.49 -14.33 -1.72
N GLY A 32 1.27 -13.58 -0.94
CA GLY A 32 1.65 -13.96 0.42
C GLY A 32 0.56 -13.78 1.50
N PHE A 33 -0.67 -13.43 1.11
CA PHE A 33 -1.82 -13.25 2.01
C PHE A 33 -2.91 -14.33 1.83
N ASP A 34 -2.56 -15.43 1.17
CA ASP A 34 -3.45 -16.57 0.92
C ASP A 34 -3.59 -17.53 2.12
N GLY A 35 -2.94 -17.23 3.26
CA GLY A 35 -2.95 -18.09 4.45
C GLY A 35 -2.00 -19.29 4.40
N SER A 36 -1.22 -19.49 3.33
CA SER A 36 -0.31 -20.64 3.18
C SER A 36 1.04 -20.52 3.91
N GLY A 37 1.41 -19.31 4.36
CA GLY A 37 2.71 -18.98 4.90
C GLY A 37 2.78 -18.95 6.44
N ARG A 38 4.00 -19.07 6.98
CA ARG A 38 4.25 -19.11 8.44
C ARG A 38 3.78 -17.86 9.20
N HIS A 39 3.76 -16.70 8.54
CA HIS A 39 3.25 -15.44 9.07
C HIS A 39 2.21 -14.80 8.15
N SER A 40 1.48 -15.60 7.36
CA SER A 40 0.38 -15.07 6.54
C SER A 40 -0.95 -15.18 7.28
N GLY A 41 -1.69 -14.08 7.32
CA GLY A 41 -3.12 -14.11 7.62
C GLY A 41 -3.90 -14.31 6.34
N SER A 42 -5.05 -14.97 6.42
CA SER A 42 -6.03 -15.04 5.33
C SER A 42 -6.92 -13.78 5.39
N ASP A 43 -6.55 -12.74 4.65
CA ASP A 43 -7.33 -11.49 4.60
C ASP A 43 -7.30 -10.94 3.17
N GLU A 44 -8.47 -10.84 2.53
CA GLU A 44 -8.59 -10.45 1.11
C GLU A 44 -8.53 -8.93 0.90
N ILE A 45 -8.30 -8.15 1.95
CA ILE A 45 -8.32 -6.67 1.89
C ILE A 45 -7.25 -6.07 0.97
N TYR A 46 -6.24 -6.86 0.61
CA TYR A 46 -5.17 -6.49 -0.33
C TYR A 46 -5.27 -7.21 -1.67
N THR A 47 -6.31 -8.03 -1.88
CA THR A 47 -6.59 -8.63 -3.18
C THR A 47 -6.91 -7.52 -4.18
N THR A 48 -6.21 -7.54 -5.31
CA THR A 48 -6.30 -6.50 -6.34
C THR A 48 -6.44 -7.14 -7.71
N HIS A 49 -7.12 -6.45 -8.62
CA HIS A 49 -7.17 -6.86 -10.01
C HIS A 49 -5.90 -6.41 -10.74
N LEU A 50 -5.25 -7.36 -11.41
CA LEU A 50 -4.05 -7.06 -12.20
C LEU A 50 -4.42 -6.27 -13.45
N HIS A 51 -3.67 -5.19 -13.66
CA HIS A 51 -3.73 -4.42 -14.88
C HIS A 51 -2.72 -4.98 -15.88
N MET A 52 -3.22 -5.65 -16.91
CA MET A 52 -2.41 -6.41 -17.87
C MET A 52 -1.92 -5.60 -19.07
N THR A 53 -2.17 -4.29 -19.10
CA THR A 53 -1.71 -3.40 -20.19
C THR A 53 -0.65 -2.44 -19.68
N SER A 54 0.16 -1.92 -20.62
CA SER A 54 1.20 -0.94 -20.31
C SER A 54 0.60 0.33 -19.71
N LEU A 55 1.32 0.93 -18.77
CA LEU A 55 0.98 2.23 -18.21
C LEU A 55 1.83 3.30 -18.88
N ARG A 56 1.24 4.48 -19.07
CA ARG A 56 2.01 5.68 -19.40
C ARG A 56 2.93 6.00 -18.22
N THR A 57 4.22 6.14 -18.50
CA THR A 57 5.26 6.45 -17.50
C THR A 57 5.74 7.89 -17.56
N GLU A 58 5.28 8.65 -18.55
CA GLU A 58 5.57 10.07 -18.70
C GLU A 58 4.82 10.87 -17.63
N ILE A 59 5.57 11.67 -16.87
CA ILE A 59 5.05 12.59 -15.87
C ILE A 59 5.34 13.99 -16.39
N GLU A 60 4.28 14.73 -16.70
CA GLU A 60 4.39 16.06 -17.29
C GLU A 60 4.81 17.10 -16.23
N ASP A 61 4.15 17.07 -15.07
CA ASP A 61 4.42 17.99 -13.96
C ASP A 61 4.69 17.25 -12.64
N ILE A 62 5.78 17.63 -11.98
CA ILE A 62 6.13 17.13 -10.64
C ILE A 62 5.56 18.11 -9.61
N ALA A 63 4.29 17.93 -9.26
CA ALA A 63 3.59 18.75 -8.28
C ALA A 63 2.70 17.91 -7.36
N GLU A 64 2.37 18.45 -6.18
CA GLU A 64 1.42 17.79 -5.28
C GLU A 64 0.03 17.73 -5.92
N ASN A 65 -0.53 16.53 -6.03
CA ASN A 65 -1.90 16.32 -6.48
C ASN A 65 -2.82 16.11 -5.27
N MET A 66 -3.65 17.10 -4.97
CA MET A 66 -4.56 17.08 -3.81
C MET A 66 -5.64 15.99 -3.90
N ASP A 67 -6.06 15.61 -5.10
CA ASP A 67 -7.05 14.53 -5.26
C ASP A 67 -6.43 13.17 -5.00
N ALA A 68 -5.20 12.94 -5.47
CA ALA A 68 -4.42 11.75 -5.14
C ALA A 68 -4.19 11.66 -3.61
N ARG A 69 -3.82 12.78 -2.97
CA ARG A 69 -3.66 12.86 -1.51
C ARG A 69 -4.94 12.45 -0.77
N ARG A 70 -6.08 13.02 -1.13
CA ARG A 70 -7.39 12.66 -0.54
C ARG A 70 -7.74 11.19 -0.76
N ALA A 71 -7.41 10.63 -1.93
CA ALA A 71 -7.63 9.21 -2.21
C ALA A 71 -6.80 8.31 -1.26
N PHE A 72 -5.52 8.66 -1.03
CA PHE A 72 -4.69 7.96 -0.05
C PHE A 72 -5.21 8.10 1.38
N GLU A 73 -5.61 9.31 1.80
CA GLU A 73 -6.20 9.54 3.13
C GLU A 73 -7.44 8.67 3.35
N LYS A 74 -8.35 8.61 2.38
CA LYS A 74 -9.54 7.76 2.43
C LYS A 74 -9.18 6.27 2.50
N TYR A 75 -8.21 5.83 1.70
CA TYR A 75 -7.75 4.44 1.70
C TYR A 75 -7.15 4.03 3.05
N TYR A 76 -6.25 4.84 3.60
CA TYR A 76 -5.62 4.58 4.90
C TYR A 76 -6.60 4.73 6.06
N GLY A 77 -7.56 5.65 5.99
CA GLY A 77 -8.66 5.73 6.95
C GLY A 77 -9.49 4.44 6.99
N ARG A 78 -9.78 3.85 5.82
CA ARG A 78 -10.52 2.58 5.72
C ARG A 78 -9.71 1.38 6.24
N THR A 79 -8.41 1.33 5.97
CA THR A 79 -7.58 0.13 6.20
C THR A 79 -6.74 0.17 7.47
N ASN A 80 -6.41 1.35 8.00
CA ASN A 80 -5.48 1.53 9.11
C ASN A 80 -6.06 2.27 10.32
N SER A 81 -7.34 2.63 10.30
CA SER A 81 -8.03 3.20 11.46
C SER A 81 -8.17 2.21 12.62
N PHE A 82 -8.33 2.75 13.83
CA PHE A 82 -8.53 1.97 15.04
C PHE A 82 -9.74 1.03 14.92
N LEU A 83 -10.88 1.54 14.45
CA LEU A 83 -12.09 0.75 14.24
C LEU A 83 -11.86 -0.37 13.23
N ALA A 84 -11.21 -0.08 12.08
CA ALA A 84 -10.90 -1.11 11.09
C ALA A 84 -9.97 -2.20 11.63
N LYS A 85 -9.03 -1.85 12.53
CA LYS A 85 -8.15 -2.80 13.21
C LYS A 85 -8.92 -3.62 14.26
N ALA A 86 -9.79 -3.00 15.06
CA ALA A 86 -10.61 -3.66 16.06
C ALA A 86 -11.58 -4.68 15.43
N THR A 87 -12.31 -4.29 14.38
CA THR A 87 -13.23 -5.20 13.66
C THR A 87 -12.50 -6.41 13.09
N ARG A 88 -11.32 -6.23 12.50
CA ARG A 88 -10.49 -7.35 12.00
C ARG A 88 -10.01 -8.27 13.12
N ARG A 89 -9.67 -7.71 14.28
CA ARG A 89 -9.28 -8.51 15.45
C ARG A 89 -10.45 -9.36 15.94
N ILE A 90 -11.65 -8.82 16.01
CA ILE A 90 -12.86 -9.56 16.41
C ILE A 90 -13.13 -10.71 15.44
N ARG A 91 -13.18 -10.44 14.12
CA ARG A 91 -13.41 -11.45 13.07
C ARG A 91 -12.35 -12.58 13.01
N ARG A 92 -11.19 -12.37 13.63
CA ARG A 92 -10.12 -13.38 13.69
C ARG A 92 -10.26 -14.27 14.92
N VAL A 93 -10.86 -13.77 15.99
CA VAL A 93 -10.99 -14.47 17.28
C VAL A 93 -12.31 -15.22 17.37
N PHE A 94 -13.37 -14.66 16.77
CA PHE A 94 -14.72 -15.23 16.67
C PHE A 94 -15.05 -15.49 15.21
#